data_AF-A0A836W0H9-F1
#
_entry.id   AF-A0A836W0H9-F1
#
_cell.length_a   1.000
_cell.length_b   1.000
_cell.length_c   1.000
_cell.angle_alpha   90.00
_cell.angle_beta   90.00
_cell.angle_gamma   90.00
#
_symmetry.space_group_name_H-M   'P 1'
#
loop_
_entity.id
_entity.type
_entity.pdbx_description
1 polymer ?
#
loop_
_entity_poly.entity_id
_entity_poly.type
_entity_poly.pdbx_seq_one_letter_code
_entity_poly.pdbx_strand_id
1 'polypeptide(L)' 'MVFRRSLQAASWLALAVVVGAPTAYLFDGMPLDVVQAWMLGGTVVWFLATPFWMGRPAGTA' A
#
# COMPACT_ATOMS: atom_id res chain seq x y z
N MET A 1 -20.98 -4.11 0.63
CA MET A 1 -20.27 -4.25 -0.66
C MET A 1 -19.36 -3.05 -0.97
N VAL A 2 -19.83 -1.80 -0.82
CA VAL A 2 -19.03 -0.58 -1.09
C VAL A 2 -17.80 -0.47 -0.19
N PHE A 3 -17.94 -0.66 1.13
CA PHE A 3 -16.84 -0.55 2.10
C PHE A 3 -15.62 -1.43 1.77
N ARG A 4 -15.86 -2.71 1.42
CA ARG A 4 -14.79 -3.64 1.02
C ARG A 4 -14.10 -3.20 -0.27
N ARG A 5 -14.85 -2.69 -1.26
CA ARG A 5 -14.28 -2.15 -2.50
C ARG A 5 -13.43 -0.91 -2.27
N SER A 6 -13.85 -0.01 -1.37
CA SER A 6 -13.06 1.17 -1.00
C SER A 6 -11.73 0.78 -0.35
N LEU A 7 -11.74 -0.19 0.57
CA LEU A 7 -10.52 -0.71 1.21
C LEU A 7 -9.59 -1.42 0.21
N GLN A 8 -10.17 -2.18 -0.73
CA GLN A 8 -9.42 -2.81 -1.80
C GLN A 8 -8.75 -1.76 -2.69
N ALA A 9 -9.49 -0.73 -3.12
CA ALA A 9 -8.92 0.37 -3.92
C ALA A 9 -7.81 1.12 -3.16
N ALA A 10 -8.02 1.42 -1.87
CA ALA A 10 -7.00 2.05 -1.03
C ALA A 10 -5.75 1.18 -0.90
N SER A 11 -5.90 -0.14 -0.73
CA SER A 11 -4.79 -1.10 -0.69
C SER A 11 -4.02 -1.14 -2.02
N TRP A 12 -4.70 -1.14 -3.16
CA TRP A 12 -4.05 -1.06 -4.47
C TRP A 12 -3.31 0.26 -4.71
N LEU A 13 -3.88 1.39 -4.29
CA LEU A 13 -3.20 2.69 -4.38
C LEU A 13 -1.97 2.74 -3.48
N ALA A 14 -2.09 2.23 -2.25
CA ALA A 14 -0.97 2.15 -1.32
C ALA A 14 0.16 1.26 -1.89
N LEU A 15 -0.18 0.13 -2.50
CA LEU A 15 0.79 -0.74 -3.17
C LEU A 15 1.45 -0.03 -4.37
N ALA A 16 0.68 0.71 -5.16
CA ALA A 16 1.21 1.49 -6.29
C ALA A 16 2.19 2.57 -5.82
N VAL A 17 1.96 3.19 -4.66
CA VAL A 17 2.90 4.13 -4.05
C VAL A 17 4.18 3.43 -3.61
N VAL A 18 4.07 2.28 -2.93
CA VAL A 18 5.23 1.51 -2.45
C VAL A 18 6.15 1.06 -3.60
N VAL A 19 5.58 0.72 -4.75
CA VAL A 19 6.34 0.34 -5.96
C VAL A 19 6.77 1.55 -6.79
N GLY A 20 5.91 2.57 -6.88
CA GLY A 20 6.12 3.76 -7.68
C GLY A 20 7.20 4.68 -7.13
N ALA A 21 7.26 4.87 -5.80
CA ALA A 21 8.26 5.71 -5.16
C ALA A 21 9.72 5.30 -5.45
N PRO A 22 10.14 4.03 -5.29
CA PRO A 22 11.49 3.60 -5.64
C PRO A 22 11.74 3.63 -7.16
N THR A 23 10.70 3.40 -7.98
CA THR A 23 10.83 3.55 -9.44
C THR A 23 11.15 5.02 -9.78
N ALA A 24 10.44 5.98 -9.19
CA ALA A 24 10.70 7.41 -9.38
C ALA A 24 12.10 7.80 -8.91
N TYR A 25 12.59 7.24 -7.80
CA TYR A 25 13.96 7.44 -7.34
C TYR A 25 15.00 7.01 -8.38
N LEU A 26 14.83 5.83 -8.98
CA LEU A 26 15.79 5.28 -9.96
C LEU A 26 15.90 6.11 -11.24
N PHE A 27 14.86 6.87 -11.59
CA PHE A 27 14.84 7.79 -12.73
C PHE A 27 15.14 9.24 -12.33
N ASP A 28 15.72 9.46 -11.15
CA ASP A 28 16.07 10.80 -10.62
C ASP A 28 14.86 11.74 -10.48
N GLY A 29 13.65 11.16 -10.37
CA GLY A 29 12.37 11.87 -10.28
C GLY A 29 11.93 12.23 -8.87
N MET A 30 12.64 11.75 -7.84
CA MET A 30 12.32 12.02 -6.43
C MET A 30 13.57 11.84 -5.56
N PRO A 31 13.82 12.72 -4.56
CA PRO A 31 14.95 12.55 -3.65
C PRO A 31 14.68 11.43 -2.62
N LEU A 32 15.75 10.86 -2.07
CA LEU A 32 15.71 9.64 -1.25
C LEU A 32 14.86 9.79 0.02
N ASP A 33 14.94 10.94 0.68
CA ASP A 33 14.18 11.26 1.90
C ASP A 33 12.67 11.24 1.65
N VAL A 34 12.24 11.79 0.52
CA VAL A 34 10.83 11.78 0.11
C VAL A 34 10.38 10.35 -0.23
N VAL A 35 11.20 9.58 -0.96
CA VAL A 35 10.91 8.17 -1.29
C VAL A 35 10.70 7.33 -0.04
N GLN A 36 11.57 7.47 0.96
CA GLN A 36 11.45 6.76 2.24
C GLN A 36 10.13 7.08 2.95
N ALA A 37 9.74 8.36 2.98
CA ALA A 37 8.48 8.78 3.59
C ALA A 37 7.26 8.18 2.86
N TRP A 38 7.24 8.20 1.52
CA TRP A 38 6.16 7.62 0.71
C TRP A 38 6.09 6.09 0.83
N MET A 39 7.23 5.40 0.82
CA MET A 39 7.26 3.94 1.00
C MET A 39 6.76 3.54 2.39
N LEU A 40 7.17 4.25 3.44
CA LEU A 40 6.71 3.99 4.80
C LEU A 40 5.20 4.24 4.93
N GLY A 41 4.73 5.40 4.46
CA GLY A 41 3.32 5.76 4.50
C GLY A 41 2.45 4.79 3.70
N GLY A 42 2.86 4.45 2.48
CA GLY A 42 2.18 3.46 1.65
C GLY A 42 2.14 2.07 2.30
N THR A 43 3.24 1.64 2.93
CA THR A 43 3.29 0.35 3.63
C THR A 43 2.33 0.32 4.82
N VAL A 44 2.28 1.38 5.64
CA VAL A 44 1.34 1.48 6.77
C VAL A 44 -0.10 1.44 6.29
N VAL A 45 -0.47 2.23 5.29
CA VAL A 45 -1.82 2.25 4.73
C VAL A 45 -2.19 0.89 4.13
N TRP A 46 -1.27 0.26 3.42
CA TRP A 46 -1.47 -1.06 2.84
C TRP A 46 -1.69 -2.13 3.92
N PHE A 47 -0.85 -2.16 4.95
CA PHE A 47 -1.00 -3.10 6.08
C PHE A 47 -2.30 -2.92 6.85
N LEU A 48 -2.75 -1.67 7.02
CA LEU A 48 -4.03 -1.38 7.66
C LEU A 48 -5.20 -1.79 6.77
N ALA A 49 -5.18 -1.45 5.48
CA ALA A 49 -6.33 -1.70 4.60
C ALA A 49 -6.50 -3.18 4.22
N THR A 50 -5.39 -3.88 3.93
CA THR A 50 -5.38 -5.24 3.36
C THR A 50 -6.15 -6.31 4.14
N PRO A 51 -5.98 -6.47 5.47
CA PRO A 51 -6.66 -7.53 6.22
C PRO A 51 -8.18 -7.35 6.30
N PHE A 52 -8.69 -6.12 6.13
CA PHE A 52 -10.13 -5.86 6.20
C PHE A 52 -10.88 -6.22 4.91
N TRP A 53 -10.18 -6.47 3.80
CA TRP A 53 -10.80 -6.89 2.55
C TRP A 53 -10.31 -8.25 2.03
N MET A 54 -9.03 -8.60 2.25
CA MET A 54 -8.53 -9.97 2.08
C MET A 54 -9.02 -10.80 3.27
N GLY A 55 -10.24 -11.31 3.16
CA GLY A 55 -10.82 -12.20 4.17
C GLY A 55 -9.83 -13.30 4.52
N ARG A 56 -9.34 -13.31 5.76
CA ARG A 56 -8.49 -14.39 6.24
C ARG A 56 -9.36 -15.66 6.28
N PRO A 57 -8.90 -16.81 5.76
CA PRO A 57 -9.51 -18.08 6.13
C PRO A 57 -9.48 -18.17 7.65
N ALA A 58 -10.62 -18.45 8.27
CA ALA A 58 -10.65 -18.75 9.69
C ALA A 58 -9.70 -19.93 9.91
N GLY A 59 -8.59 -19.69 10.60
CA GLY A 59 -7.67 -20.76 10.95
C GLY A 59 -8.44 -21.74 11.83
N THR A 60 -8.77 -22.90 11.29
CA THR A 60 -9.07 -24.09 12.08
C THR A 60 -7.75 -24.50 12.74
N ALA A 61 -7.49 -23.90 13.90
CA ALA A 61 -6.47 -24.36 14.84
C ALA A 61 -7.06 -25.49 15.70
#